data_AF-A0A1A8Q748-F1
#
_entry.id   AF-A0A1A8Q748-F1
#
_cell.length_a   1.000
_cell.length_b   1.000
_cell.length_c   1.000
_cell.angle_alpha   90.00
_cell.angle_beta   90.00
_cell.angle_gamma   90.00
#
_symmetry.space_group_name_H-M   'P 1'
#
loop_
_entity.id
_entity.type
_entity.pdbx_description
1 polymer ?
#
loop_
_entity_poly.entity_id
_entity_poly.type
_entity_poly.pdbx_seq_one_letter_code
_entity_poly.pdbx_strand_id
1 'polypeptide(L)'
;MDAGNKLKELNLTPDEIDRFTKAFSDEKFKDLLREYAQEISDPETRKTYEAEIKLLEEERGNSVEFLHPTPFKALKTSVGGEQKCYVNICADENIDKLEFTPAVSKDGRRGQCWTLPHRLHRGGQIRDAKGDKSETYDVIFHPDTLHMATKNKRFMDMVENAALKGIQETFNV
;
A
#
# COMPACT_ATOMS: atom_id res chain seq x y z
N MET A 1 -1.97 24.56 -18.89
CA MET A 1 -1.39 23.41 -18.17
C MET A 1 0.12 23.56 -18.22
N ASP A 2 0.73 23.76 -17.06
CA ASP A 2 2.10 24.26 -16.93
C ASP A 2 3.09 23.09 -16.85
N ALA A 3 3.34 22.44 -17.99
CA ALA A 3 4.27 21.31 -18.09
C ALA A 3 5.71 21.72 -17.71
N GLY A 4 6.08 22.98 -17.96
CA GLY A 4 7.41 23.51 -17.66
C GLY A 4 7.72 23.59 -16.16
N ASN A 5 6.72 23.79 -15.30
CA ASN A 5 6.91 23.80 -13.85
C ASN A 5 7.09 22.39 -13.27
N LYS A 6 6.41 21.37 -13.82
CA LYS A 6 6.58 19.97 -13.36
C LYS A 6 7.96 19.38 -13.69
N LEU A 7 8.57 19.77 -14.80
CA LEU A 7 9.93 19.31 -15.13
C LEU A 7 11.00 19.85 -14.15
N LYS A 8 10.79 21.03 -13.57
CA LYS A 8 11.72 21.61 -12.58
C LYS A 8 11.71 20.87 -11.25
N GLU A 9 10.63 20.18 -10.92
CA GLU A 9 10.52 19.37 -9.70
C GLU A 9 11.33 18.05 -9.78
N LEU A 10 11.70 17.62 -11.00
CA LEU A 10 12.40 16.36 -11.24
C LEU A 10 13.93 16.44 -10.98
N ASN A 11 14.48 17.59 -10.57
CA ASN A 11 15.91 17.80 -10.32
C ASN A 11 16.82 17.25 -11.45
N LEU A 12 16.41 17.43 -12.71
CA LEU A 12 17.14 16.92 -13.87
C LEU A 12 18.34 17.83 -14.19
N THR A 13 19.47 17.20 -14.50
CA THR A 13 20.65 17.88 -15.02
C THR A 13 20.38 18.41 -16.45
N PRO A 14 21.11 19.45 -16.91
CA PRO A 14 20.99 19.96 -18.27
C PRO A 14 21.17 18.87 -19.35
N ASP A 15 22.10 17.94 -19.12
CA ASP A 15 22.36 16.82 -20.02
C ASP A 15 21.19 15.83 -20.08
N GLU A 16 20.51 15.57 -18.96
CA GLU A 16 19.31 14.74 -18.93
C GLU A 16 18.15 15.40 -19.66
N ILE A 17 17.98 16.72 -19.50
CA ILE A 17 16.96 17.48 -20.22
C ILE A 17 17.19 17.38 -21.73
N ASP A 18 18.43 17.54 -22.20
CA ASP A 18 18.74 17.44 -23.63
C ASP A 18 18.48 16.03 -24.18
N ARG A 19 18.91 14.99 -23.44
CA ARG A 19 18.64 13.59 -23.80
C ARG A 19 17.15 13.28 -23.86
N PHE A 20 16.38 13.69 -22.86
CA PHE A 20 14.93 13.53 -22.87
C PHE A 20 14.30 14.27 -24.05
N THR A 21 14.68 15.53 -24.27
CA THR A 21 14.16 16.34 -25.38
C THR A 21 14.42 15.68 -26.74
N LYS A 22 15.62 15.13 -26.93
CA LYS A 22 15.99 14.42 -28.15
C LYS A 22 15.24 13.10 -28.31
N ALA A 23 15.10 12.31 -27.25
CA ALA A 23 14.33 11.06 -27.28
C ALA A 23 12.85 11.32 -27.57
N PHE A 24 12.24 12.31 -26.91
CA PHE A 24 10.87 12.76 -27.17
C PHE A 24 10.71 13.55 -28.49
N SER A 25 11.77 13.71 -29.29
CA SER A 25 11.64 14.22 -30.66
C SER A 25 11.55 13.10 -31.70
N ASP A 26 11.92 11.87 -31.32
CA ASP A 26 11.81 10.69 -32.18
C ASP A 26 10.39 10.12 -32.09
N GLU A 27 9.65 10.15 -33.21
CA GLU A 27 8.29 9.60 -33.28
C GLU A 27 8.24 8.10 -32.96
N LYS A 28 9.25 7.33 -33.38
CA LYS A 28 9.32 5.90 -33.07
C LYS A 28 9.47 5.66 -31.57
N PHE A 29 10.26 6.51 -30.89
CA PHE A 29 10.39 6.43 -29.44
C PHE A 29 9.08 6.77 -28.72
N LYS A 30 8.35 7.80 -29.18
CA LYS A 30 7.04 8.16 -28.60
C LYS A 30 6.02 7.03 -28.77
N ASP A 31 5.99 6.40 -29.93
CA ASP A 31 5.08 5.30 -30.21
C ASP A 31 5.40 4.10 -29.32
N LEU A 32 6.67 3.68 -29.25
CA LEU A 32 7.11 2.62 -28.35
C LEU A 32 6.84 2.94 -26.87
N LEU A 33 7.07 4.18 -26.45
CA LEU A 33 6.79 4.62 -25.08
C LEU A 33 5.29 4.60 -24.78
N ARG A 34 4.45 4.95 -25.76
CA ARG A 34 2.99 4.90 -25.64
C ARG A 34 2.50 3.45 -25.57
N GLU A 35 3.00 2.58 -26.44
CA GLU A 35 2.71 1.14 -26.42
C GLU A 35 3.09 0.54 -25.07
N TYR A 36 4.32 0.79 -24.60
CA TYR A 36 4.76 0.36 -23.27
C TYR A 36 3.85 0.90 -22.15
N ALA A 37 3.51 2.19 -22.18
CA ALA A 37 2.63 2.78 -21.18
C ALA A 37 1.21 2.18 -21.19
N GLN A 38 0.71 1.79 -22.37
CA GLN A 38 -0.57 1.10 -22.51
C GLN A 38 -0.47 -0.34 -22.00
N GLU A 39 0.59 -1.06 -22.34
CA GLU A 39 0.83 -2.43 -21.86
C GLU A 39 0.90 -2.49 -20.34
N ILE A 40 1.65 -1.61 -19.68
CA ILE A 40 1.74 -1.62 -18.21
C ILE A 40 0.44 -1.19 -17.52
N SER A 41 -0.43 -0.45 -18.22
CA SER A 41 -1.70 0.04 -17.67
C SER A 41 -2.85 -0.95 -17.90
N ASP A 42 -2.69 -1.91 -18.81
CA ASP A 42 -3.71 -2.90 -19.14
C ASP A 42 -3.79 -3.99 -18.04
N PRO A 43 -4.96 -4.16 -17.40
CA PRO A 43 -5.16 -5.22 -16.41
C PRO A 43 -4.86 -6.63 -16.93
N GLU A 44 -5.06 -6.92 -18.22
CA GLU A 44 -4.80 -8.25 -18.78
C GLU A 44 -3.30 -8.53 -18.95
N THR A 45 -2.52 -7.55 -19.38
CA THR A 45 -1.05 -7.64 -19.43
C THR A 45 -0.47 -7.83 -18.02
N ARG A 46 -0.99 -7.08 -17.04
CA ARG A 46 -0.58 -7.22 -15.64
C ARG A 46 -0.81 -8.64 -15.11
N LYS A 47 -1.99 -9.24 -15.38
CA LYS A 47 -2.30 -10.62 -14.99
C LYS A 47 -1.33 -11.62 -15.62
N THR A 48 -1.00 -11.44 -16.89
CA THR A 48 -0.07 -12.31 -17.62
C THR A 48 1.32 -12.25 -16.98
N TYR A 49 1.81 -11.04 -16.72
CA TYR A 49 3.08 -10.82 -16.03
C TYR A 49 3.12 -11.43 -14.62
N GLU A 50 2.05 -11.27 -13.84
CA GLU A 50 1.95 -11.88 -12.50
C GLU A 50 1.95 -13.41 -12.57
N ALA A 51 1.28 -14.00 -13.57
CA ALA A 51 1.30 -15.44 -13.80
C ALA A 51 2.70 -15.95 -14.17
N GLU A 52 3.43 -15.22 -15.00
CA GLU A 52 4.83 -15.53 -15.35
C GLU A 52 5.76 -15.46 -14.14
N ILE A 53 5.65 -14.42 -13.30
CA ILE A 53 6.43 -14.36 -12.05
C ILE A 53 6.09 -15.52 -11.14
N LYS A 54 4.80 -15.85 -11.00
CA LYS A 54 4.37 -16.96 -10.15
C LYS A 54 4.98 -18.28 -10.60
N LEU A 55 5.00 -18.54 -11.91
CA LEU A 55 5.64 -19.73 -12.49
C LEU A 55 7.16 -19.74 -12.22
N LEU A 56 7.84 -18.61 -12.42
CA LEU A 56 9.29 -18.50 -12.19
C LEU A 56 9.67 -18.70 -10.72
N GLU A 57 8.86 -18.21 -9.79
CA GLU A 57 9.07 -18.43 -8.36
C GLU A 57 8.74 -19.88 -7.96
N GLU A 58 7.73 -20.50 -8.57
CA GLU A 58 7.40 -21.91 -8.37
C GLU A 58 8.53 -22.83 -8.86
N GLU A 59 9.16 -22.52 -10.00
CA GLU A 59 10.36 -23.22 -10.49
C GLU A 59 11.54 -23.13 -9.52
N ARG A 60 11.59 -22.07 -8.69
CA ARG A 60 12.57 -21.90 -7.61
C ARG A 60 12.15 -22.57 -6.30
N GLY A 61 10.97 -23.18 -6.26
CA GLY A 61 10.40 -23.82 -5.08
C GLY A 61 9.65 -22.87 -4.13
N ASN A 62 9.35 -21.64 -4.57
CA ASN A 62 8.62 -20.65 -3.80
C ASN A 62 7.15 -20.60 -4.23
N SER A 63 6.23 -20.47 -3.28
CA SER A 63 4.84 -20.14 -3.56
C SER A 63 4.63 -18.65 -3.28
N VAL A 64 4.29 -17.88 -4.31
CA VAL A 64 4.04 -16.44 -4.20
C VAL A 64 2.62 -16.09 -4.58
N GLU A 65 2.09 -15.09 -3.90
CA GLU A 65 0.77 -14.53 -4.14
C GLU A 65 0.86 -13.00 -4.16
N PHE A 66 0.28 -12.41 -5.20
CA PHE A 66 0.23 -10.97 -5.33
C PHE A 66 -0.95 -10.42 -4.54
N LEU A 67 -0.71 -9.34 -3.81
CA LEU A 67 -1.76 -8.56 -3.17
C LEU A 67 -2.11 -7.37 -4.09
N HIS A 68 -3.41 -7.16 -4.25
CA HIS A 68 -4.06 -6.04 -4.94
C HIS A 68 -4.97 -5.27 -3.99
N PRO A 69 -4.40 -4.54 -3.00
CA PRO A 69 -5.20 -3.97 -1.93
C PRO A 69 -6.16 -2.89 -2.43
N THR A 70 -7.40 -2.97 -1.99
CA THR A 70 -8.42 -1.95 -2.24
C THR A 70 -8.45 -0.94 -1.08
N PRO A 71 -8.53 0.37 -1.34
CA PRO A 71 -8.57 1.37 -0.27
C PRO A 71 -9.81 1.24 0.61
N PHE A 72 -9.66 1.39 1.92
CA PHE A 72 -10.78 1.41 2.86
C PHE A 72 -10.83 2.67 3.72
N LYS A 73 -9.75 3.00 4.44
CA LYS A 73 -9.70 4.16 5.35
C LYS A 73 -8.27 4.67 5.51
N ALA A 74 -8.09 5.98 5.57
CA ALA A 74 -6.80 6.57 5.93
C ALA A 74 -6.85 7.17 7.34
N LEU A 75 -5.83 6.89 8.13
CA LEU A 75 -5.58 7.50 9.44
C LEU A 75 -4.45 8.51 9.31
N LYS A 76 -4.57 9.62 10.02
CA LYS A 76 -3.50 10.61 10.17
C LYS A 76 -3.03 10.59 11.61
N THR A 77 -1.74 10.37 11.83
CA THR A 77 -1.12 10.32 13.15
C THR A 77 0.31 10.85 13.09
N SER A 78 1.14 10.54 14.08
CA SER A 78 2.54 10.95 14.15
C SER A 78 3.41 9.86 14.77
N VAL A 79 4.61 9.68 14.21
CA VAL A 79 5.69 8.89 14.80
C VAL A 79 6.34 9.71 15.91
N GLY A 80 6.49 9.11 17.10
CA GLY A 80 7.10 9.77 18.27
C GLY A 80 6.40 11.05 18.76
N GLY A 81 5.20 11.37 18.25
CA GLY A 81 4.51 12.63 18.56
C GLY A 81 4.98 13.85 17.75
N GLU A 82 5.96 13.69 16.86
CA GLU A 82 6.62 14.81 16.17
C GLU A 82 6.40 14.75 14.66
N GLN A 83 6.77 13.65 14.03
CA GLN A 83 6.72 13.51 12.58
C GLN A 83 5.37 12.96 12.13
N LYS A 84 4.62 13.74 11.34
CA LYS A 84 3.34 13.29 10.78
C LYS A 84 3.54 12.01 9.96
N CYS A 85 2.61 11.08 10.11
CA CYS A 85 2.52 9.91 9.26
C CYS A 85 1.06 9.58 8.94
N TYR A 86 0.89 8.80 7.88
CA TYR A 86 -0.41 8.36 7.39
C TYR A 86 -0.43 6.84 7.35
N VAL A 87 -1.56 6.26 7.78
CA VAL A 87 -1.77 4.83 7.76
C VAL A 87 -2.99 4.53 6.88
N ASN A 88 -2.77 3.88 5.75
CA ASN A 88 -3.85 3.42 4.88
C ASN A 88 -4.26 2.02 5.33
N ILE A 89 -5.51 1.88 5.74
CA ILE A 89 -6.17 0.61 5.93
C ILE A 89 -6.76 0.21 4.58
N CYS A 90 -6.39 -0.97 4.11
CA CYS A 90 -6.75 -1.54 2.82
C CYS A 90 -7.32 -2.95 2.97
N ALA A 91 -8.00 -3.45 1.94
CA ALA A 91 -8.62 -4.77 1.90
C ALA A 91 -8.06 -5.64 0.77
N ASP A 92 -7.76 -6.90 1.06
CA ASP A 92 -7.35 -7.89 0.05
C ASP A 92 -7.82 -9.30 0.43
N GLU A 93 -8.40 -10.02 -0.53
CA GLU A 93 -8.97 -11.37 -0.33
C GLU A 93 -7.90 -12.43 0.01
N ASN A 94 -6.63 -12.18 -0.33
CA ASN A 94 -5.52 -13.10 -0.07
C ASN A 94 -4.93 -12.94 1.35
N ILE A 95 -5.58 -12.14 2.21
CA ILE A 95 -5.25 -12.06 3.64
C ILE A 95 -6.10 -13.08 4.41
N ASP A 96 -5.52 -13.76 5.39
CA ASP A 96 -6.28 -14.70 6.21
C ASP A 96 -7.48 -14.03 6.90
N LYS A 97 -8.59 -14.76 6.97
CA LYS A 97 -9.82 -14.29 7.61
C LYS A 97 -9.61 -14.11 9.12
N LEU A 98 -10.40 -13.21 9.69
CA LEU A 98 -10.44 -13.02 11.14
C LEU A 98 -10.94 -14.29 11.86
N GLU A 99 -10.38 -14.54 13.02
CA GLU A 99 -10.78 -15.64 13.90
C GLU A 99 -11.17 -15.10 15.28
N PHE A 100 -12.04 -15.81 15.98
CA PHE A 100 -12.34 -15.50 17.37
C PHE A 100 -12.44 -16.73 18.24
N THR A 101 -12.04 -16.57 19.50
CA THR A 101 -12.20 -17.58 20.54
C THR A 101 -12.94 -16.98 21.75
N PRO A 102 -13.86 -17.71 22.39
CA PRO A 102 -14.45 -17.26 23.65
C PRO A 102 -13.37 -17.10 24.72
N ALA A 103 -13.40 -16.00 25.46
CA ALA A 103 -12.43 -15.70 26.51
C ALA A 103 -13.13 -15.20 27.78
N VAL A 104 -12.52 -15.49 28.93
CA VAL A 104 -12.97 -14.97 30.23
C VAL A 104 -11.82 -14.15 30.82
N SER A 105 -12.09 -12.88 31.14
CA SER A 105 -11.10 -12.02 31.78
C SER A 105 -10.79 -12.50 33.19
N LYS A 106 -9.68 -12.01 33.77
CA LYS A 106 -9.32 -12.30 35.18
C LYS A 106 -10.43 -11.89 36.17
N ASP A 107 -11.23 -10.89 35.81
CA ASP A 107 -12.38 -10.40 36.59
C ASP A 107 -13.68 -11.18 36.32
N GLY A 108 -13.61 -12.32 35.62
CA GLY A 108 -14.77 -13.18 35.32
C GLY A 108 -15.68 -12.68 34.19
N ARG A 109 -15.31 -11.61 33.48
CA ARG A 109 -16.12 -11.09 32.36
C ARG A 109 -15.94 -11.97 31.14
N ARG A 110 -17.06 -12.43 30.56
CA ARG A 110 -17.06 -13.17 29.29
C ARG A 110 -16.91 -12.20 28.12
N GLY A 111 -16.09 -12.57 27.15
CA GLY A 111 -15.84 -11.83 25.93
C GLY A 111 -15.33 -12.73 24.82
N GLN A 112 -14.86 -12.11 23.74
CA GLN A 112 -14.25 -12.78 22.60
C GLN A 112 -12.82 -12.24 22.45
N CYS A 113 -11.86 -13.14 22.28
CA CYS A 113 -10.52 -12.81 21.83
C CYS A 113 -10.52 -12.89 20.31
N TRP A 114 -10.10 -11.80 19.66
CA TRP A 114 -10.07 -11.71 18.20
C TRP A 114 -8.63 -11.77 17.70
N THR A 115 -8.42 -12.55 16.66
CA THR A 115 -7.19 -12.56 15.87
C THR A 115 -7.50 -11.87 14.55
N LEU A 116 -6.75 -10.81 14.24
CA LEU A 116 -6.90 -10.04 13.00
C LEU A 116 -5.63 -10.20 12.16
N PRO A 117 -5.54 -11.22 11.29
CA PRO A 117 -4.44 -11.33 10.35
C PRO A 117 -4.36 -10.08 9.46
N HIS A 118 -3.14 -9.60 9.25
CA HIS A 118 -2.88 -8.45 8.41
C HIS A 118 -1.47 -8.50 7.82
N ARG A 119 -1.26 -7.74 6.75
CA ARG A 119 0.05 -7.49 6.16
C ARG A 119 0.38 -6.00 6.27
N LEU A 120 1.66 -5.73 6.46
CA LEU A 120 2.18 -4.38 6.66
C LEU A 120 3.16 -4.04 5.56
N HIS A 121 3.01 -2.85 4.99
CA HIS A 121 3.92 -2.32 3.99
C HIS A 121 4.28 -0.87 4.34
N ARG A 122 5.54 -0.49 4.11
CA ARG A 122 5.99 0.89 4.25
C ARG A 122 5.85 1.58 2.89
N GLY A 123 4.80 2.37 2.71
CA GLY A 123 4.47 3.06 1.46
C GLY A 123 5.43 4.21 1.08
N GLY A 124 6.44 4.49 1.91
CA GLY A 124 7.50 5.44 1.63
C GLY A 124 7.28 6.83 2.25
N GLN A 125 7.97 7.83 1.70
CA GLN A 125 7.87 9.22 2.14
C GLN A 125 7.06 10.03 1.13
N ILE A 126 6.01 10.70 1.61
CA ILE A 126 5.27 11.69 0.84
C ILE A 126 5.68 13.10 1.28
N ARG A 127 5.56 14.07 0.38
CA ARG A 127 5.67 15.49 0.71
C ARG A 127 4.29 16.12 0.65
N ASP A 128 3.94 16.89 1.66
CA ASP A 128 2.74 17.71 1.61
C ASP A 128 2.97 18.98 0.76
N ALA A 129 1.91 19.76 0.53
CA ALA A 129 1.98 21.00 -0.24
C ALA A 129 2.92 22.07 0.35
N LYS A 130 3.34 21.92 1.62
CA LYS A 130 4.30 22.80 2.29
C LYS A 130 5.73 22.27 2.20
N GLY A 131 5.92 21.06 1.67
CA GLY A 131 7.20 20.38 1.55
C GLY A 131 7.56 19.52 2.76
N ASP A 132 6.69 19.40 3.76
CA ASP A 132 6.94 18.58 4.94
C ASP A 132 6.91 17.10 4.55
N LYS A 133 7.92 16.34 4.97
CA LYS A 133 8.00 14.89 4.74
C LYS A 133 7.14 14.15 5.76
N SER A 134 6.26 13.28 5.27
CA SER A 134 5.46 12.37 6.09
C SER A 134 5.67 10.93 5.63
N GLU A 135 5.69 9.99 6.56
CA GLU A 135 5.75 8.57 6.21
C GLU A 135 4.35 8.02 5.95
N THR A 136 4.25 7.06 5.02
CA THR A 136 3.04 6.31 4.76
C THR A 136 3.25 4.83 5.10
N TYR A 137 2.22 4.23 5.68
CA TYR A 137 2.15 2.81 5.96
C TYR A 137 0.84 2.27 5.39
N ASP A 138 0.87 1.08 4.82
CA ASP A 138 -0.32 0.37 4.38
C ASP A 138 -0.50 -0.86 5.27
N VAL A 139 -1.73 -1.02 5.80
CA VAL A 139 -2.16 -2.18 6.58
C VAL A 139 -3.30 -2.84 5.84
N ILE A 140 -3.07 -4.09 5.43
CA ILE A 140 -3.98 -4.81 4.55
C ILE A 140 -4.65 -5.92 5.37
N PHE A 141 -5.99 -5.87 5.45
CA PHE A 141 -6.83 -6.87 6.12
C PHE A 141 -7.68 -7.63 5.09
N HIS A 142 -8.25 -8.76 5.50
CA HIS A 142 -9.30 -9.40 4.71
C HIS A 142 -10.58 -8.53 4.66
N PRO A 143 -11.31 -8.46 3.52
CA PRO A 143 -12.53 -7.66 3.38
C PRO A 143 -13.60 -7.93 4.45
N ASP A 144 -13.80 -9.19 4.87
CA ASP A 144 -14.71 -9.55 5.98
C ASP A 144 -14.40 -8.78 7.28
N THR A 145 -13.12 -8.56 7.59
CA THR A 145 -12.69 -7.79 8.77
C THR A 145 -13.18 -6.35 8.68
N LEU A 146 -12.99 -5.73 7.53
CA LEU A 146 -13.38 -4.34 7.31
C LEU A 146 -14.90 -4.21 7.20
N HIS A 147 -15.58 -5.19 6.61
CA HIS A 147 -17.03 -5.26 6.59
C HIS A 147 -17.61 -5.26 8.00
N MET A 148 -17.07 -6.07 8.92
CA MET A 148 -17.51 -6.02 10.32
C MET A 148 -17.16 -4.69 11.00
N ALA A 149 -15.99 -4.12 10.70
CA ALA A 149 -15.57 -2.83 11.22
C ALA A 149 -16.53 -1.68 10.83
N THR A 150 -17.08 -1.69 9.60
CA THR A 150 -18.07 -0.68 9.18
C THR A 150 -19.35 -0.70 10.01
N LYS A 151 -19.73 -1.87 10.55
CA LYS A 151 -20.98 -2.06 11.30
C LYS A 151 -20.81 -1.92 12.81
N ASN A 152 -19.59 -2.01 13.32
CA ASN A 152 -19.31 -2.01 14.75
C ASN A 152 -18.13 -1.08 15.07
N LYS A 153 -18.45 0.08 15.64
CA LYS A 153 -17.46 1.09 16.01
C LYS A 153 -16.38 0.55 16.95
N ARG A 154 -16.75 -0.27 17.95
CA ARG A 154 -15.78 -0.87 18.87
C ARG A 154 -14.84 -1.84 18.15
N PHE A 155 -15.34 -2.52 17.11
CA PHE A 155 -14.52 -3.37 16.26
C PHE A 155 -13.61 -2.54 15.36
N MET A 156 -14.10 -1.42 14.80
CA MET A 156 -13.26 -0.46 14.07
C MET A 156 -12.10 0.05 14.94
N ASP A 157 -12.37 0.44 16.18
CA ASP A 157 -11.33 0.86 17.12
C ASP A 157 -10.29 -0.26 17.34
N MET A 158 -10.73 -1.52 17.38
CA MET A 158 -9.82 -2.67 17.48
C MET A 158 -8.96 -2.86 16.22
N VAL A 159 -9.54 -2.69 15.03
CA VAL A 159 -8.80 -2.74 13.75
C VAL A 159 -7.75 -1.62 13.67
N GLU A 160 -8.11 -0.40 14.04
CA GLU A 160 -7.18 0.74 14.06
C GLU A 160 -6.04 0.52 15.07
N ASN A 161 -6.36 0.03 16.27
CA ASN A 161 -5.36 -0.28 17.28
C ASN A 161 -4.44 -1.42 16.84
N ALA A 162 -4.97 -2.46 16.20
CA ALA A 162 -4.18 -3.56 15.66
C ALA A 162 -3.23 -3.06 14.55
N ALA A 163 -3.71 -2.21 13.66
CA ALA A 163 -2.91 -1.59 12.60
C ALA A 163 -1.75 -0.75 13.17
N LEU A 164 -2.06 0.17 14.09
CA LEU A 164 -1.04 1.01 14.73
C LEU A 164 -0.01 0.17 15.49
N LYS A 165 -0.47 -0.78 16.32
CA LYS A 165 0.41 -1.65 17.08
C LYS A 165 1.32 -2.48 16.15
N GLY A 166 0.76 -3.06 15.09
CA GLY A 166 1.53 -3.85 14.12
C GLY A 166 2.62 -3.02 13.44
N ILE A 167 2.32 -1.77 13.07
CA ILE A 167 3.30 -0.82 12.51
C ILE A 167 4.42 -0.56 13.51
N GLN A 168 4.08 -0.23 14.76
CA GLN A 168 5.05 0.07 15.81
C GLN A 168 5.99 -1.12 16.06
N GLU A 169 5.45 -2.33 16.14
CA GLU A 169 6.22 -3.55 16.39
C GLU A 169 7.10 -3.94 15.19
N THR A 170 6.59 -3.80 13.96
CA THR A 170 7.28 -4.26 12.74
C THR A 170 8.36 -3.28 12.28
N PHE A 171 8.08 -1.98 12.35
CA PHE A 171 8.98 -0.93 11.86
C PHE A 171 9.76 -0.22 12.98
N ASN A 172 9.49 -0.57 14.25
CA ASN A 172 10.15 -0.01 15.44
C ASN A 172 10.03 1.51 15.51
N VAL A 173 8.79 2.02 15.43
CA VAL A 173 8.40 3.44 15.37
C VAL A 173 7.37 3.83 16.43
#